data_AF-A0A2N8P3I5-F1
#
_entry.id   AF-A0A2N8P3I5-F1
#
_cell.length_a   1.000
_cell.length_b   1.000
_cell.length_c   1.000
_cell.angle_alpha   90.00
_cell.angle_beta   90.00
_cell.angle_gamma   90.00
#
_symmetry.space_group_name_H-M   'P 1'
#
loop_
_entity.id
_entity.type
_entity.pdbx_description
1 polymer ?
#
loop_
_entity_poly.entity_id
_entity_poly.type
_entity_poly.pdbx_seq_one_letter_code
_entity_poly.pdbx_strand_id
1 'polypeptide(L)' 'MTLTIPLILLLAVGVVLLLRFKAVGAGAAVAITLFGFYLAHTGAADTVNQLVTAVTDAMPGVGR' A
#
# COMPACT_ATOMS: atom_id res chain seq x y z
N MET A 1 -13.73 2.67 -17.83
CA MET A 1 -12.36 2.15 -17.95
C MET A 1 -12.15 1.11 -16.85
N THR A 2 -12.20 -0.18 -17.18
CA THR A 2 -12.21 -1.32 -16.24
C THR A 2 -10.80 -1.83 -15.87
N LEU A 3 -9.74 -1.22 -16.42
CA LEU A 3 -8.36 -1.70 -16.29
C LEU A 3 -7.66 -1.29 -14.98
N THR A 4 -8.17 -0.30 -14.25
CA THR A 4 -7.48 0.24 -13.06
C THR A 4 -7.52 -0.70 -11.86
N ILE A 5 -8.66 -1.35 -11.61
CA ILE A 5 -8.82 -2.33 -10.53
C ILE A 5 -7.87 -3.54 -10.69
N PRO A 6 -7.79 -4.20 -11.86
CA PRO A 6 -6.92 -5.37 -12.02
C PRO A 6 -5.42 -5.04 -11.95
N LEU A 7 -4.99 -3.83 -12.33
CA LEU A 7 -3.57 -3.43 -12.23
C LEU A 7 -3.10 -3.34 -10.77
N ILE A 8 -3.93 -2.77 -9.90
CA ILE A 8 -3.61 -2.61 -8.48
C ILE A 8 -3.58 -3.95 -7.77
N LEU A 9 -4.51 -4.85 -8.10
CA LEU A 9 -4.50 -6.21 -7.58
C LEU A 9 -3.25 -6.98 -8.00
N LEU A 10 -2.80 -6.84 -9.25
CA LEU A 10 -1.53 -7.44 -9.71
C LEU A 10 -0.32 -6.88 -8.95
N LEU A 11 -0.26 -5.56 -8.76
CA LEU A 11 0.80 -4.92 -7.97
C LEU A 11 0.78 -5.37 -6.51
N ALA A 12 -0.40 -5.46 -5.89
CA ALA A 12 -0.57 -5.95 -4.52
C ALA A 12 -0.04 -7.38 -4.37
N VAL A 13 -0.42 -8.28 -5.28
CA VAL A 13 0.07 -9.66 -5.30
C VAL A 13 1.59 -9.70 -5.49
N GLY A 14 2.14 -8.88 -6.38
CA GLY A 14 3.58 -8.75 -6.59
C GLY A 14 4.32 -8.31 -5.34
N VAL A 15 3.84 -7.27 -4.65
CA VAL A 15 4.40 -6.80 -3.37
C VAL A 15 4.34 -7.89 -2.30
N VAL A 16 3.21 -8.58 -2.15
CA VAL A 16 3.06 -9.68 -1.18
C VAL A 16 4.02 -10.83 -1.49
N LEU A 17 4.22 -11.18 -2.76
CA LEU A 17 5.20 -12.19 -3.17
C LEU A 17 6.63 -11.75 -2.83
N LEU A 18 7.00 -10.51 -3.13
CA LEU A 18 8.34 -9.98 -2.85
C LEU A 18 8.65 -9.98 -1.34
N LEU A 19 7.66 -9.61 -0.52
CA LEU A 19 7.75 -9.71 0.94
C LEU A 19 7.88 -11.17 1.39
N ARG A 20 7.11 -12.09 0.81
CA ARG A 20 7.13 -13.53 1.14
C ARG A 20 8.47 -14.19 0.82
N PHE A 21 9.09 -13.82 -0.30
CA PHE A 21 10.41 -14.33 -0.68
C PHE A 21 11.56 -13.59 0.01
N LYS A 22 11.27 -12.62 0.89
CA LYS A 22 12.26 -11.77 1.56
C LYS A 22 13.18 -11.05 0.56
N ALA A 23 12.71 -10.87 -0.67
CA ALA A 23 13.41 -10.22 -1.77
C ALA A 23 13.22 -8.71 -1.66
N VAL A 24 13.65 -8.12 -0.54
CA VAL A 24 13.59 -6.67 -0.28
C VAL A 24 14.78 -5.98 -0.97
N GLY A 25 14.85 -6.16 -2.30
CA GLY A 25 15.81 -5.49 -3.17
C GLY A 25 15.24 -4.23 -3.81
N ALA A 26 16.00 -3.61 -4.72
CA ALA A 26 15.57 -2.41 -5.43
C ALA A 26 14.23 -2.57 -6.18
N GLY A 27 13.95 -3.76 -6.73
CA GLY A 27 12.69 -4.05 -7.41
C GLY A 27 11.48 -4.03 -6.47
N ALA A 28 11.64 -4.44 -5.21
CA ALA A 28 10.56 -4.37 -4.21
C ALA A 28 10.26 -2.93 -3.80
N ALA A 29 11.29 -2.09 -3.65
CA ALA A 29 11.08 -0.67 -3.37
C ALA A 29 10.24 -0.01 -4.48
N VAL A 30 10.61 -0.23 -5.75
CA VAL A 30 9.86 0.31 -6.90
C VAL A 30 8.42 -0.21 -6.95
N ALA A 31 8.21 -1.51 -6.76
CA ALA A 31 6.87 -2.11 -6.77
C ALA A 31 5.97 -1.56 -5.65
N ILE A 32 6.51 -1.39 -4.45
CA ILE A 32 5.79 -0.82 -3.29
C ILE A 32 5.45 0.65 -3.53
N THR A 33 6.38 1.45 -4.04
CA THR A 33 6.13 2.87 -4.34
C THR A 33 5.05 3.04 -5.41
N LEU A 34 5.13 2.27 -6.51
CA LEU A 34 4.11 2.29 -7.56
C LEU A 34 2.75 1.82 -7.04
N PHE A 35 2.71 0.74 -6.27
CA PHE A 35 1.49 0.26 -5.64
C PHE A 35 0.85 1.34 -4.75
N GLY A 36 1.62 1.99 -3.89
CA GLY A 36 1.11 3.06 -3.02
C GLY A 36 0.54 4.25 -3.80
N PHE A 37 1.23 4.68 -4.87
CA PHE A 37 0.78 5.79 -5.71
C PHE A 37 -0.54 5.48 -6.44
N TYR A 38 -0.67 4.27 -6.98
CA TYR A 38 -1.90 3.82 -7.61
C TYR A 38 -3.04 3.64 -6.59
N LEU A 39 -2.75 3.08 -5.41
CA LEU A 39 -3.72 2.89 -4.34
C LEU A 39 -4.31 4.23 -3.87
N ALA A 40 -3.49 5.27 -3.75
CA ALA A 40 -3.93 6.62 -3.38
C ALA A 40 -4.88 7.26 -4.40
N HIS A 41 -4.83 6.85 -5.67
CA HIS A 41 -5.75 7.33 -6.71
C HIS A 41 -7.04 6.49 -6.81
N THR A 42 -7.26 5.55 -5.90
CA THR A 42 -8.48 4.73 -5.88
C THR A 42 -9.42 5.11 -4.76
N GLY A 43 -10.66 4.61 -4.84
CA GLY A 43 -11.65 4.73 -3.76
C GLY A 43 -11.24 4.04 -2.44
N ALA A 44 -10.11 3.32 -2.39
CA ALA A 44 -9.57 2.77 -1.15
C ALA A 44 -8.69 3.77 -0.37
N ALA A 45 -8.37 4.94 -0.94
CA ALA A 45 -7.53 5.95 -0.29
C ALA A 45 -8.09 6.40 1.07
N ASP A 46 -9.41 6.66 1.14
CA ASP A 46 -10.06 7.05 2.39
C ASP A 46 -9.95 5.96 3.46
N THR A 47 -10.16 4.70 3.09
CA THR A 47 -10.03 3.56 3.99
C THR A 47 -8.60 3.43 4.53
N VAL A 48 -7.59 3.61 3.68
CA VAL A 48 -6.18 3.56 4.09
C VAL A 48 -5.85 4.70 5.04
N ASN A 49 -6.28 5.93 4.73
CA ASN A 49 -6.06 7.09 5.58
C ASN A 49 -6.72 6.91 6.95
N GLN A 50 -7.96 6.43 6.99
CA GLN A 50 -8.66 6.13 8.24
C GLN A 50 -7.95 5.07 9.07
N LEU A 51 -7.42 4.02 8.43
CA LEU A 51 -6.65 2.99 9.11
C LEU A 51 -5.36 3.57 9.71
N VAL A 52 -4.61 4.38 8.96
CA VAL A 52 -3.38 5.02 9.43
C VAL A 52 -3.68 5.97 10.59
N THR A 53 -4.74 6.78 10.49
CA THR A 53 -5.20 7.66 11.57
C THR A 53 -5.58 6.84 12.80
N ALA A 54 -6.37 5.77 12.66
CA ALA A 54 -6.78 4.93 13.78
C ALA A 54 -5.59 4.24 14.48
N VAL A 55 -4.59 3.80 13.73
CA VAL A 55 -3.35 3.24 14.30
C VAL A 55 -2.56 4.32 15.04
N THR A 56 -2.48 5.51 14.47
CA THR A 56 -1.77 6.65 15.08
C THR A 56 -2.46 7.09 16.37
N ASP A 57 -3.79 7.16 16.37
CA ASP A 57 -4.60 7.49 17.55
C ASP A 57 -4.51 6.41 18.64
N ALA A 58 -4.39 5.14 18.23
CA ALA A 58 -4.23 4.01 19.16
C ALA A 58 -2.83 3.94 19.80
N MET A 59 -1.84 4.67 19.28
CA MET A 59 -0.48 4.73 19.84
C MET A 59 -0.37 5.86 20.87
N PRO A 60 -0.31 5.56 22.18
CA PRO A 60 -0.17 6.58 23.21
C PRO A 60 1.25 7.16 23.15
N GLY A 61 1.40 8.33 22.53
CA GLY A 61 2.67 9.07 22.48
C GLY A 61 3.15 9.49 21.09
N VAL A 62 2.43 9.18 20.01
CA VAL A 62 2.79 9.64 18.64
C VAL A 62 2.25 11.06 18.34
N GLY A 63 1.41 11.63 19.20
CA GLY A 63 0.92 13.01 19.07
C GLY A 63 1.17 13.87 20.31
N ARG A 64 2.07 14.86 20.17
CA ARG A 64 1.80 16.25 20.55
C ARG A 64 1.76 17.07 19.27
#